data_AF-A0AAV5F8L4-F1
#
_entry.id   AF-A0AAV5F8L4-F1
#
_cell.length_a   1.000
_cell.length_b   1.000
_cell.length_c   1.000
_cell.angle_alpha   90.00
_cell.angle_beta   90.00
_cell.angle_gamma   90.00
#
_symmetry.space_group_name_H-M   'P 1'
#
loop_
_entity.id
_entity.type
_entity.pdbx_description
1 polymer ?
#
loop_
_entity_poly.entity_id
_entity_poly.type
_entity_poly.pdbx_seq_one_letter_code
_entity_poly.pdbx_strand_id
1 'polypeptide(L)'
;MLSGDIPPNQTIYLRNLNEKLKKEELKRSLYALCSQYGKILDLVALKTPKLRGQAWVVFSEITAATNAFRGLQEFDFYGKRMVYSK
;
A
#
# COMPACT_ATOMS: atom_id res chain seq x y z
N MET A 1 -14.50 -18.11 -4.70
CA MET A 1 -13.55 -16.99 -4.48
C MET A 1 -12.21 -17.46 -4.99
N LEU A 2 -11.63 -16.79 -5.99
CA LEU A 2 -10.37 -17.21 -6.62
C LEU A 2 -9.21 -16.96 -5.66
N SER A 3 -8.98 -17.89 -4.73
CA SER A 3 -7.71 -18.05 -4.03
C SER A 3 -6.70 -18.70 -4.98
N GLY A 4 -6.34 -17.98 -6.04
CA GLY A 4 -5.15 -18.29 -6.83
C GLY A 4 -3.94 -17.72 -6.08
N ASP A 5 -2.92 -18.55 -5.87
CA ASP A 5 -1.71 -18.14 -5.17
C ASP A 5 -0.94 -17.12 -6.03
N ILE A 6 -1.15 -15.83 -5.77
CA ILE A 6 -0.46 -14.75 -6.49
C ILE A 6 1.00 -14.75 -6.02
N PRO A 7 1.98 -14.95 -6.92
CA PRO A 7 3.37 -15.03 -6.54
C PRO A 7 3.83 -13.74 -5.87
N PRO A 8 4.73 -13.81 -4.88
CA PRO A 8 5.31 -12.63 -4.25
C PRO A 8 5.84 -11.63 -5.29
N ASN A 9 5.48 -10.36 -5.11
CA ASN A 9 5.90 -9.25 -5.97
C ASN A 9 6.57 -8.16 -5.14
N GLN A 10 7.51 -7.42 -5.73
CA GLN A 10 8.12 -6.24 -5.13
C GLN A 10 7.12 -5.10 -4.92
N THR A 11 6.02 -5.09 -5.66
CA THR A 11 4.97 -4.09 -5.57
C THR A 11 3.81 -4.59 -4.73
N ILE A 12 3.43 -3.80 -3.72
CA ILE A 12 2.20 -4.02 -2.96
C ILE A 12 1.10 -3.08 -3.42
N TYR A 13 -0.14 -3.57 -3.39
CA TYR A 13 -1.34 -2.79 -3.68
C TYR A 13 -2.15 -2.54 -2.41
N LEU A 14 -2.40 -1.26 -2.13
CA LEU A 14 -3.11 -0.78 -0.96
C LEU A 14 -4.45 -0.19 -1.40
N ARG A 15 -5.55 -0.69 -0.84
CA ARG A 15 -6.91 -0.18 -1.10
C ARG A 15 -7.62 0.21 0.19
N ASN A 16 -8.77 0.86 0.03
CA ASN A 16 -9.57 1.41 1.13
C ASN A 16 -8.84 2.50 1.94
N LEU A 17 -7.97 3.26 1.28
CA LEU A 17 -7.30 4.40 1.91
C LEU A 17 -8.27 5.57 2.13
N ASN A 18 -7.95 6.46 3.07
CA ASN A 18 -8.75 7.65 3.30
C ASN A 18 -8.70 8.60 2.09
N GLU A 19 -9.83 8.77 1.42
CA GLU A 19 -9.94 9.58 0.21
C GLU A 19 -9.86 11.08 0.48
N LYS A 20 -10.17 11.53 1.70
CA LYS A 20 -10.19 12.94 2.10
C LYS A 20 -8.78 13.55 2.23
N LEU A 21 -7.76 12.71 2.42
CA LEU A 21 -6.36 13.18 2.53
C LEU A 21 -5.88 13.83 1.24
N LYS A 22 -5.02 14.84 1.33
CA LYS A 22 -4.35 15.39 0.15
C LYS A 22 -3.38 14.35 -0.43
N LYS A 23 -3.16 14.36 -1.75
CA LYS A 23 -2.28 13.39 -2.43
C LYS A 23 -0.87 13.35 -1.82
N GLU A 24 -0.26 14.50 -1.60
CA GLU A 24 1.10 14.59 -1.05
C GLU A 24 1.20 14.06 0.38
N GLU A 25 0.20 14.37 1.22
CA GLU A 25 0.13 13.87 2.60
C GLU A 25 -0.06 12.36 2.63
N LEU A 26 -0.93 11.82 1.77
CA LEU A 26 -1.12 10.39 1.61
C LEU A 26 0.20 9.70 1.23
N LYS A 27 0.91 10.23 0.23
CA LYS A 27 2.20 9.67 -0.21
C LYS A 27 3.25 9.71 0.90
N ARG A 28 3.41 10.84 1.59
CA ARG A 28 4.38 10.98 2.70
C ARG A 28 4.11 10.00 3.83
N SER A 29 2.84 9.85 4.20
CA SER A 29 2.43 8.98 5.30
C SER A 29 2.60 7.50 4.96
N LEU A 30 2.22 7.11 3.74
CA LEU A 30 2.46 5.75 3.23
C LEU A 30 3.96 5.46 3.12
N TYR A 31 4.77 6.42 2.68
CA TYR A 31 6.23 6.27 2.63
C TYR A 31 6.80 6.04 4.03
N ALA A 32 6.43 6.87 5.01
CA ALA A 32 6.88 6.73 6.38
C ALA A 32 6.51 5.35 6.95
N LEU A 33 5.24 4.95 6.79
CA LEU A 33 4.73 3.66 7.26
C LEU A 33 5.40 2.46 6.57
N CYS A 34 5.66 2.54 5.27
CA CYS A 34 6.22 1.43 4.50
C CYS A 34 7.75 1.34 4.61
N SER A 35 8.43 2.46 4.90
CA SER A 35 9.90 2.53 4.96
C SER A 35 10.51 1.64 6.04
N GLN A 36 9.74 1.30 7.08
CA GLN A 36 10.16 0.36 8.14
C GLN A 36 10.39 -1.07 7.63
N TYR A 37 9.76 -1.45 6.51
CA TYR A 37 9.87 -2.81 5.96
C TYR A 37 11.01 -2.95 4.96
N GLY A 38 11.45 -1.84 4.35
CA GLY A 38 12.56 -1.84 3.40
C GLY A 38 12.59 -0.59 2.52
N LYS A 39 13.59 -0.54 1.63
CA LYS A 39 13.79 0.57 0.70
C LYS A 39 12.66 0.61 -0.34
N ILE A 40 12.01 1.76 -0.44
CA ILE A 40 10.97 2.04 -1.42
C ILE A 40 11.64 2.65 -2.67
N LEU A 41 11.34 2.09 -3.83
CA LEU A 41 11.77 2.60 -5.14
C LEU A 41 10.78 3.63 -5.68
N ASP A 42 9.48 3.35 -5.57
CA ASP A 42 8.44 4.27 -6.04
C ASP A 42 7.15 4.10 -5.23
N LEU A 43 6.35 5.16 -5.19
CA LEU A 43 5.03 5.20 -4.58
C LEU A 43 4.05 5.94 -5.47
N VAL A 44 3.11 5.18 -6.03
CA VAL A 44 2.08 5.69 -6.92
C VAL A 44 0.76 5.78 -6.15
N ALA A 45 0.21 6.98 -6.07
CA ALA A 45 -1.13 7.23 -5.53
C ALA A 45 -1.80 8.29 -6.38
N LEU A 46 -3.06 8.05 -6.76
CA LEU A 46 -3.83 8.91 -7.66
C LEU A 46 -5.14 9.30 -6.97
N LYS A 47 -5.67 10.47 -7.34
CA LYS A 47 -6.93 11.02 -6.79
C LYS A 47 -8.03 11.12 -7.84
N THR A 48 -7.84 10.50 -9.00
CA THR A 48 -8.88 10.41 -10.02
C THR A 48 -10.06 9.56 -9.51
N PRO A 49 -11.29 9.77 -9.98
CA PRO A 49 -12.46 9.07 -9.46
C PRO A 49 -12.34 7.54 -9.42
N LYS A 50 -11.63 6.95 -10.40
CA LYS A 50 -11.39 5.50 -10.48
C LYS A 50 -10.28 4.99 -9.57
N LEU A 51 -9.33 5.85 -9.17
CA LEU A 51 -8.09 5.45 -8.47
C LEU A 51 -7.94 6.09 -7.08
N ARG A 52 -8.90 6.92 -6.67
CA ARG A 52 -8.95 7.45 -5.30
C ARG A 52 -9.08 6.29 -4.31
N GLY A 53 -8.41 6.43 -3.16
CA GLY A 53 -8.40 5.39 -2.12
C GLY A 53 -7.48 4.19 -2.44
N GLN A 54 -6.65 4.30 -3.48
CA GLN A 54 -5.74 3.26 -3.94
C GLN A 54 -4.30 3.78 -4.03
N ALA A 55 -3.35 2.91 -3.74
CA ALA A 55 -1.93 3.17 -3.92
C ALA A 55 -1.13 1.90 -4.23
N TRP A 56 0.01 2.08 -4.89
CA TRP A 56 1.00 1.05 -5.13
C TRP A 56 2.32 1.50 -4.52
N VAL A 57 2.96 0.61 -3.78
CA VAL A 57 4.29 0.85 -3.19
C VAL A 57 5.24 -0.20 -3.77
N VAL A 58 6.30 0.25 -4.41
CA VAL A 58 7.32 -0.59 -5.03
C VAL A 58 8.52 -0.64 -4.11
N PHE A 59 8.87 -1.83 -3.62
CA PHE A 59 10.07 -2.05 -2.82
C PHE A 59 11.24 -2.51 -3.68
N SER A 60 12.47 -2.32 -3.18
CA SER A 60 13.65 -2.91 -3.83
C SER A 60 13.70 -4.43 -3.68
N GLU A 61 13.15 -4.97 -2.60
CA GLU A 61 13.22 -6.40 -2.27
C GLU A 61 11.82 -7.03 -2.13
N ILE A 62 11.67 -8.26 -2.62
CA ILE A 62 10.42 -9.04 -2.47
C ILE A 62 10.13 -9.37 -1.00
N THR A 63 11.19 -9.59 -0.20
CA THR A 63 11.08 -9.86 1.23
C THR A 63 10.48 -8.67 1.98
N ALA A 64 10.90 -7.45 1.64
CA ALA A 64 10.34 -6.21 2.20
C ALA A 64 8.85 -6.08 1.87
N ALA A 65 8.47 -6.31 0.61
CA ALA A 65 7.07 -6.31 0.18
C ALA A 65 6.23 -7.36 0.91
N THR A 66 6.77 -8.56 1.10
CA THR A 66 6.11 -9.67 1.82
C THR A 66 5.92 -9.35 3.31
N ASN A 67 6.92 -8.72 3.95
CA ASN A 67 6.82 -8.29 5.34
C ASN A 67 5.82 -7.15 5.51
N ALA A 68 5.86 -6.16 4.60
CA ALA A 68 4.89 -5.07 4.57
C ALA A 68 3.46 -5.61 4.40
N PHE A 69 3.24 -6.56 3.50
CA PHE A 69 1.96 -7.23 3.33
C PHE A 69 1.44 -7.83 4.64
N ARG A 70 2.28 -8.58 5.35
CA ARG A 70 1.90 -9.24 6.62
C ARG A 70 1.65 -8.23 7.74
N GLY A 71 2.47 -7.18 7.85
CA GLY A 71 2.38 -6.19 8.92
C GLY A 71 1.29 -5.14 8.73
N LEU A 72 0.84 -4.91 7.49
CA LEU A 72 -0.13 -3.87 7.15
C LEU A 72 -1.56 -4.40 6.91
N GLN A 73 -1.78 -5.71 7.04
CA GLN A 73 -3.12 -6.29 7.03
C GLN A 73 -3.98 -5.66 8.13
N GLU A 74 -5.15 -5.14 7.76
CA GLU A 74 -6.12 -4.54 8.69
C GLU A 74 -5.59 -3.32 9.48
N PHE A 75 -4.45 -2.74 9.08
CA PHE A 75 -3.86 -1.59 9.77
C PHE A 75 -4.79 -0.37 9.70
N ASP A 76 -5.04 0.27 10.85
CA ASP A 76 -5.82 1.51 10.89
C ASP A 76 -4.98 2.67 10.35
N PHE A 77 -5.34 3.12 9.16
CA PHE A 77 -4.70 4.24 8.49
C PHE A 77 -5.70 5.37 8.30
N TYR A 78 -5.57 6.42 9.12
CA TYR A 78 -6.43 7.60 9.13
C TYR A 78 -7.93 7.27 9.29
N GLY A 79 -8.25 6.38 10.24
CA GLY A 79 -9.62 6.00 10.58
C GLY A 79 -10.26 5.05 9.57
N LYS A 80 -9.45 4.45 8.69
CA LYS A 80 -9.87 3.38 7.78
C LYS A 80 -8.93 2.21 7.93
N ARG A 81 -9.48 1.01 8.07
CA ARG A 81 -8.70 -0.22 7.94
C ARG A 81 -8.25 -0.36 6.49
N MET A 82 -6.96 -0.21 6.29
CA MET A 82 -6.35 -0.43 5.00
C MET A 82 -6.49 -1.90 4.64
N VAL A 83 -7.02 -2.16 3.46
CA VAL A 83 -7.18 -3.52 2.96
C VAL A 83 -6.11 -3.75 1.93
N TYR A 84 -5.34 -4.81 2.12
CA TYR A 84 -4.49 -5.33 1.07
C TYR A 84 -5.36 -6.18 0.14
N SER A 85 -5.23 -6.01 -1.17
CA SER A 85 -5.70 -7.05 -2.10
C SER A 85 -4.48 -7.79 -2.61
N LYS A 86 -4.50 -9.11 -2.42
CA LYS A 86 -3.73 -10.02 -3.27
C LYS A 86 -4.15 -9.74 -4.71
#